data_AF-A0A945TZF9-F1
#
_entry.id   AF-A0A945TZF9-F1
#
_cell.length_a   1.000
_cell.length_b   1.000
_cell.length_c   1.000
_cell.angle_alpha   90.00
_cell.angle_beta   90.00
_cell.angle_gamma   90.00
#
_symmetry.space_group_name_H-M   'P 1'
#
loop_
_entity.id
_entity.type
_entity.pdbx_description
1 polymer ?
#
loop_
_entity_poly.entity_id
_entity_poly.type
_entity_poly.pdbx_seq_one_letter_code
_entity_poly.pdbx_strand_id
1 'polypeptide(L)'
;MIRLPTHDHGVPALEHLLGDGAPLVVGEVFAPFGITIESLQVAQVRYVPGRSVTVEFQAELRMPDGSESTDTVGASSGLWLAGPVATVERNGAEIAVWRYPHDPELPGLAQVTDPDRLRSTLTDISVEPRSLHLRRRSYRATRRAALEITTDTAHLYMKVLQPSKVKRVHELHRELSAVLPVPRSHGLLEKGGVIFLEAIDGLPIRRLIENGQPIPNPAQLLALLDSFPAPAKHHVRVADPVGRVGDHVRLLSTLLPEAADRMASLVDQIAVDHDAEPDRLIHGDFHTMQVLTVGGAVSGLVDIDTCGVGSHSIDLAAYLGQLSVLALAGKAAPAFSAHGRVALAEFDQRVDPSVLRLRAAAHVLGLATGPFRVQEAAWPDNTLDRIALVERWITSAAGTDASVFN
;
A
#
# COMPACT_ATOMS: atom_id res chain seq x y z
N MET A 1 13.11 -12.47 -18.91
CA MET A 1 14.28 -11.62 -18.61
C MET A 1 13.76 -10.19 -18.58
N ILE A 2 13.77 -9.54 -17.41
CA ILE A 2 13.23 -8.19 -17.25
C ILE A 2 14.25 -7.23 -17.84
N ARG A 3 13.92 -6.56 -18.96
CA ARG A 3 14.72 -5.44 -19.45
C ARG A 3 14.50 -4.28 -18.50
N LEU A 4 15.38 -4.12 -17.52
CA LEU A 4 15.45 -2.91 -16.72
C LEU A 4 16.02 -1.78 -17.58
N PRO A 5 15.59 -0.53 -17.37
CA PRO A 5 16.24 0.62 -17.96
C PRO A 5 17.70 0.68 -17.51
N THR A 6 18.54 0.99 -18.47
CA THR A 6 19.98 1.26 -18.35
C THR A 6 20.32 2.19 -17.18
N HIS A 7 21.21 1.74 -16.29
CA HIS A 7 22.07 2.52 -15.38
C HIS A 7 21.44 3.81 -14.78
N ASP A 8 20.86 3.72 -13.58
CA ASP A 8 20.57 4.90 -12.75
C ASP A 8 21.81 5.28 -11.92
N HIS A 9 22.54 6.31 -12.35
CA HIS A 9 23.75 6.78 -11.65
C HIS A 9 23.49 7.26 -10.21
N GLY A 10 22.28 7.70 -9.88
CA GLY A 10 21.93 8.07 -8.51
C GLY A 10 21.58 6.88 -7.62
N VAL A 11 21.36 5.70 -8.22
CA VAL A 11 21.09 4.44 -7.51
C VAL A 11 21.83 3.27 -8.18
N PRO A 12 23.18 3.20 -8.13
CA PRO A 12 23.95 2.15 -8.82
C PRO A 12 23.58 0.72 -8.39
N ALA A 13 23.11 0.56 -7.14
CA ALA A 13 22.62 -0.71 -6.61
C ALA A 13 21.39 -1.29 -7.32
N LEU A 14 20.66 -0.49 -8.11
CA LEU A 14 19.45 -0.94 -8.80
C LEU A 14 19.70 -2.17 -9.69
N GLU A 15 20.79 -2.14 -10.46
CA GLU A 15 21.17 -3.23 -11.36
C GLU A 15 21.63 -4.48 -10.60
N HIS A 16 22.29 -4.26 -9.46
CA HIS A 16 22.75 -5.33 -8.59
C HIS A 16 21.61 -6.05 -7.87
N LEU A 17 20.54 -5.34 -7.54
CA LEU A 17 19.41 -5.90 -6.78
C LEU A 17 18.30 -6.47 -7.67
N LEU A 18 18.16 -6.00 -8.90
CA LEU A 18 17.12 -6.48 -9.83
C LEU A 18 17.66 -7.31 -11.01
N GLY A 19 18.99 -7.36 -11.19
CA GLY A 19 19.65 -8.19 -12.19
C GLY A 19 20.17 -9.52 -11.65
N ASP A 20 20.87 -10.27 -12.51
CA ASP A 20 21.38 -11.62 -12.21
C ASP A 20 22.43 -11.66 -11.08
N GLY A 21 22.97 -10.50 -10.68
CA GLY A 21 23.93 -10.38 -9.59
C GLY A 21 23.31 -10.39 -8.18
N ALA A 22 21.98 -10.31 -8.06
CA ALA A 22 21.32 -10.19 -6.76
C ALA A 22 21.65 -11.34 -5.78
N PRO A 23 21.68 -12.63 -6.19
CA PRO A 23 22.03 -13.73 -5.28
C PRO A 23 23.43 -13.59 -4.68
N LEU A 24 24.41 -13.07 -5.43
CA LEU A 24 25.77 -12.88 -4.93
C LEU A 24 25.81 -11.78 -3.87
N VAL A 25 25.23 -10.62 -4.16
CA VAL A 25 25.20 -9.47 -3.25
C VAL A 25 24.49 -9.81 -1.94
N VAL A 26 23.33 -10.45 -2.03
CA VAL A 26 22.57 -10.86 -0.86
C VAL A 26 23.31 -11.97 -0.12
N GLY A 27 23.88 -12.95 -0.83
CA GLY A 27 24.58 -14.11 -0.27
C GLY A 27 25.82 -13.73 0.55
N GLU A 28 26.52 -12.65 0.20
CA GLU A 28 27.68 -12.16 0.95
C GLU A 28 27.36 -11.80 2.41
N VAL A 29 26.13 -11.34 2.69
CA VAL A 29 25.70 -11.05 4.06
C VAL A 29 25.43 -12.32 4.85
N PHE A 30 24.99 -13.39 4.19
CA PHE A 30 24.62 -14.66 4.81
C PHE A 30 25.80 -15.62 4.97
N ALA A 31 26.82 -15.53 4.09
CA ALA A 31 27.97 -16.42 4.06
C ALA A 31 28.75 -16.51 5.39
N PRO A 32 29.00 -15.42 6.15
CA PRO A 32 29.68 -15.49 7.45
C PRO A 32 28.93 -16.33 8.50
N PHE A 33 27.63 -16.55 8.32
CA PHE A 33 26.79 -17.36 9.19
C PHE A 33 26.64 -18.80 8.70
N GLY A 34 27.35 -19.19 7.63
CA GLY A 34 27.22 -20.52 7.01
C GLY A 34 25.89 -20.76 6.31
N ILE A 35 25.14 -19.70 6.00
CA ILE A 35 23.86 -19.78 5.29
C ILE A 35 24.12 -19.57 3.80
N THR A 36 23.62 -20.46 2.96
CA THR A 36 23.69 -20.35 1.49
C THR A 36 22.33 -20.02 0.90
N ILE A 37 22.33 -19.25 -0.20
CA ILE A 37 21.12 -18.92 -0.96
C ILE A 37 21.03 -19.91 -2.12
N GLU A 38 20.01 -20.77 -2.10
CA GLU A 38 19.73 -21.73 -3.18
C GLU A 38 18.93 -21.07 -4.31
N SER A 39 17.97 -20.22 -3.95
CA SER A 39 17.23 -19.39 -4.91
C SER A 39 16.83 -18.05 -4.31
N LEU A 40 16.70 -17.03 -5.18
CA LEU A 40 16.31 -15.68 -4.80
C LEU A 40 15.39 -15.10 -5.87
N GLN A 41 14.18 -14.74 -5.47
CA GLN A 41 13.16 -14.19 -6.36
C GLN A 41 12.69 -12.84 -5.84
N VAL A 42 12.60 -11.85 -6.73
CA VAL A 42 12.06 -10.53 -6.36
C VAL A 42 10.57 -10.66 -6.09
N ALA A 43 10.15 -10.25 -4.89
CA ALA A 43 8.75 -10.22 -4.47
C ALA A 43 8.16 -8.79 -4.58
N GLN A 44 8.94 -7.77 -4.22
CA GLN A 44 8.48 -6.38 -4.30
C GLN A 44 9.64 -5.40 -4.51
N VAL A 45 9.41 -4.33 -5.26
CA VAL A 45 10.38 -3.26 -5.55
C VAL A 45 9.81 -1.91 -5.20
N ARG A 46 10.50 -1.16 -4.34
CA ARG A 46 10.30 0.28 -4.18
C ARG A 46 11.50 0.98 -4.78
N TYR A 47 11.26 1.70 -5.87
CA TYR A 47 12.30 2.45 -6.55
C TYR A 47 11.90 3.93 -6.63
N VAL A 48 12.82 4.80 -6.25
CA VAL A 48 12.70 6.25 -6.39
C VAL A 48 13.89 6.70 -7.24
N PRO A 49 13.66 7.10 -8.51
CA PRO A 49 14.74 7.44 -9.44
C PRO A 49 15.71 8.46 -8.85
N GLY A 50 17.01 8.17 -9.01
CA GLY A 50 18.12 8.99 -8.54
C GLY A 50 18.26 9.09 -7.02
N ARG A 51 17.49 8.33 -6.23
CA ARG A 51 17.48 8.47 -4.76
C ARG A 51 17.65 7.17 -4.00
N SER A 52 16.82 6.17 -4.28
CA SER A 52 16.83 4.94 -3.47
C SER A 52 16.16 3.77 -4.15
N VAL A 53 16.58 2.57 -3.76
CA VAL A 53 15.90 1.31 -4.07
C VAL A 53 15.78 0.48 -2.81
N THR A 54 14.63 -0.17 -2.62
CA THR A 54 14.40 -1.22 -1.63
C THR A 54 13.75 -2.40 -2.34
N VAL A 55 14.33 -3.58 -2.22
CA VAL A 55 13.84 -4.83 -2.83
C VAL A 55 13.53 -5.82 -1.73
N GLU A 56 12.35 -6.42 -1.80
CA GLU A 56 11.95 -7.57 -1.01
C GLU A 56 12.11 -8.81 -1.88
N PHE A 57 12.79 -9.81 -1.36
CA PHE A 57 13.01 -11.09 -2.00
C PHE A 57 12.33 -12.22 -1.23
N GLN A 58 11.88 -13.22 -1.96
CA GLN A 58 11.65 -14.56 -1.46
C GLN A 58 12.91 -15.39 -1.71
N ALA A 59 13.54 -15.86 -0.64
CA ALA A 59 14.78 -16.63 -0.67
C ALA A 59 14.54 -18.07 -0.22
N GLU A 60 15.10 -19.04 -0.92
CA GLU A 60 15.31 -20.39 -0.41
C GLU A 60 16.73 -20.45 0.15
N LEU A 61 16.83 -20.71 1.45
CA LEU A 61 18.07 -20.70 2.20
C LEU A 61 18.40 -22.11 2.66
N ARG A 62 19.68 -22.45 2.65
CA ARG A 62 20.20 -23.64 3.34
C ARG A 62 21.03 -23.20 4.53
N MET A 63 20.66 -23.71 5.69
CA MET A 63 21.24 -23.40 6.99
C MET A 63 22.52 -24.24 7.23
N PRO A 64 23.37 -23.86 8.20
CA PRO A 64 24.61 -24.59 8.51
C PRO A 64 24.39 -26.04 8.94
N ASP A 65 23.24 -26.34 9.52
CA ASP A 65 22.84 -27.69 9.94
C ASP A 65 22.25 -28.53 8.79
N GLY A 66 22.24 -27.98 7.56
CA GLY A 66 21.71 -28.61 6.36
C GLY A 66 20.19 -28.48 6.21
N SER A 67 19.49 -27.86 7.16
CA SER A 67 18.06 -27.59 7.01
C SER A 67 17.80 -26.53 5.94
N GLU A 68 16.64 -26.63 5.29
CA GLU A 68 16.21 -25.69 4.26
C GLU A 68 15.08 -24.80 4.80
N SER A 69 15.09 -23.52 4.43
CA SER A 69 14.06 -22.57 4.84
C SER A 69 13.67 -21.63 3.70
N THR A 70 12.43 -21.16 3.74
CA THR A 70 11.88 -20.21 2.76
C THR A 70 11.61 -18.89 3.47
N ASP A 71 12.41 -17.87 3.15
CA ASP A 71 12.54 -16.67 3.95
C ASP A 71 12.32 -15.40 3.15
N THR A 72 11.82 -14.36 3.82
CA THR A 72 11.75 -13.03 3.23
C THR A 72 13.02 -12.25 3.57
N VAL A 73 13.68 -11.70 2.55
CA VAL A 73 14.91 -10.92 2.69
C VAL A 73 14.67 -9.52 2.12
N GLY A 74 15.03 -8.49 2.88
CA GLY A 74 15.03 -7.12 2.40
C GLY A 74 16.43 -6.68 2.02
N ALA A 75 16.56 -5.91 0.94
CA ALA A 75 17.78 -5.19 0.61
C ALA A 75 17.45 -3.75 0.22
N SER A 76 18.31 -2.79 0.59
CA SER A 76 18.11 -1.39 0.25
C SER A 76 19.41 -0.63 0.05
N SER A 77 19.37 0.36 -0.84
CA SER A 77 20.45 1.33 -1.07
C SER A 77 19.85 2.73 -1.22
N GLY A 78 20.61 3.75 -0.83
CA GLY A 78 20.19 5.17 -0.90
C GLY A 78 19.19 5.61 0.19
N LEU A 79 18.96 4.76 1.20
CA LEU A 79 18.21 5.10 2.41
C LEU A 79 19.14 5.08 3.62
N TRP A 80 18.93 6.04 4.51
CA TRP A 80 19.46 5.95 5.87
C TRP A 80 18.51 5.10 6.71
N LEU A 81 19.03 4.03 7.31
CA LEU A 81 18.26 3.08 8.13
C LEU A 81 18.62 3.29 9.60
N ALA A 82 17.61 3.37 10.46
CA ALA A 82 17.77 3.70 11.88
C ALA A 82 18.27 2.52 12.73
N GLY A 83 17.88 1.30 12.37
CA GLY A 83 18.27 0.07 13.07
C GLY A 83 19.59 -0.51 12.57
N PRO A 84 20.21 -1.41 13.36
CA PRO A 84 21.40 -2.14 12.94
C PRO A 84 21.08 -3.02 11.73
N VAL A 85 21.96 -2.99 10.73
CA VAL A 85 21.81 -3.75 9.49
C VAL A 85 23.19 -4.11 8.93
N ALA A 86 23.30 -5.29 8.33
CA ALA A 86 24.52 -5.69 7.63
C ALA A 86 24.56 -5.00 6.27
N THR A 87 25.75 -4.54 5.85
CA THR A 87 25.93 -3.85 4.57
C THR A 87 27.03 -4.50 3.74
N VAL A 88 26.87 -4.43 2.42
CA VAL A 88 27.86 -4.85 1.41
C VAL A 88 28.09 -3.70 0.46
N GLU A 89 29.35 -3.48 0.08
CA GLU A 89 29.72 -2.48 -0.91
C GLU A 89 29.87 -3.12 -2.31
N ARG A 90 29.17 -2.55 -3.29
CA ARG A 90 29.22 -2.98 -4.70
C ARG A 90 29.25 -1.76 -5.61
N ASN A 91 30.31 -1.63 -6.40
CA ASN A 91 30.50 -0.53 -7.35
C ASN A 91 30.28 0.87 -6.73
N GLY A 92 30.75 1.08 -5.50
CA GLY A 92 30.61 2.34 -4.78
C GLY A 92 29.20 2.61 -4.21
N ALA A 93 28.29 1.63 -4.28
CA ALA A 93 27.00 1.68 -3.59
C ALA A 93 27.03 0.78 -2.35
N GLU A 94 26.59 1.34 -1.22
CA GLU A 94 26.35 0.59 0.02
C GLU A 94 24.94 -0.03 -0.03
N ILE A 95 24.87 -1.35 0.13
CA ILE A 95 23.64 -2.13 0.09
C ILE A 95 23.41 -2.76 1.45
N ALA A 96 22.38 -2.30 2.15
CA ALA A 96 21.91 -2.88 3.40
C ALA A 96 21.05 -4.12 3.13
N VAL A 97 21.28 -5.21 3.86
CA VAL A 97 20.53 -6.47 3.72
C VAL A 97 20.10 -6.98 5.10
N TRP A 98 18.87 -7.45 5.20
CA TRP A 98 18.33 -8.03 6.43
C TRP A 98 17.36 -9.17 6.13
N ARG A 99 17.21 -10.07 7.10
CA ARG A 99 16.24 -11.17 7.07
C ARG A 99 15.00 -10.79 7.88
N TYR A 100 13.80 -11.03 7.37
CA TYR A 100 12.58 -10.94 8.17
C TYR A 100 12.68 -11.91 9.37
N PRO A 101 12.30 -11.53 10.60
CA PRO A 101 11.59 -10.31 11.01
C PRO A 101 12.49 -9.14 11.48
N HIS A 102 13.80 -9.17 11.20
CA HIS A 102 14.78 -8.18 11.70
C HIS A 102 14.90 -6.94 10.80
N ASP A 103 13.77 -6.34 10.44
CA ASP A 103 13.74 -5.13 9.62
C ASP A 103 14.25 -3.92 10.43
N PRO A 104 15.28 -3.19 9.97
CA PRO A 104 15.92 -2.12 10.73
C PRO A 104 15.00 -0.92 11.00
N GLU A 105 13.92 -0.77 10.22
CA GLU A 105 12.95 0.32 10.41
C GLU A 105 11.70 -0.12 11.20
N LEU A 106 11.57 -1.43 11.52
CA LEU A 106 10.43 -2.01 12.24
C LEU A 106 10.92 -2.78 13.48
N PRO A 107 11.49 -2.10 14.49
CA PRO A 107 12.21 -2.74 15.60
C PRO A 107 11.33 -3.66 16.47
N GLY A 108 10.02 -3.44 16.53
CA GLY A 108 9.09 -4.32 17.26
C GLY A 108 8.76 -5.62 16.53
N LEU A 109 9.07 -5.75 15.23
CA LEU A 109 8.63 -6.87 14.41
C LEU A 109 9.14 -8.23 14.91
N ALA A 110 10.42 -8.31 15.27
CA ALA A 110 11.01 -9.54 15.82
C ALA A 110 10.39 -9.92 17.18
N GLN A 111 10.10 -8.93 18.03
CA GLN A 111 9.45 -9.19 19.33
C GLN A 111 8.05 -9.79 19.14
N VAL A 112 7.27 -9.28 18.18
CA VAL A 112 5.85 -9.64 18.05
C VAL A 112 5.58 -10.80 17.09
N THR A 113 6.64 -11.32 16.46
CA THR A 113 6.58 -12.56 15.66
C THR A 113 7.02 -13.79 16.45
N ASP A 114 7.65 -13.59 17.61
CA ASP A 114 7.96 -14.61 18.59
C ASP A 114 6.72 -14.88 19.47
N PRO A 115 6.15 -16.11 19.44
CA PRO A 115 4.92 -16.42 20.17
C PRO A 115 5.02 -16.23 21.69
N ASP A 116 6.16 -16.51 22.30
CA ASP A 116 6.33 -16.43 23.76
C ASP A 116 6.41 -14.97 24.21
N ARG A 117 7.16 -14.14 23.48
CA ARG A 117 7.22 -12.69 23.71
C ARG A 117 5.88 -12.03 23.43
N LEU A 118 5.18 -12.44 22.38
CA LEU A 118 3.85 -11.91 22.04
C LEU A 118 2.83 -12.20 23.15
N ARG A 119 2.84 -13.38 23.78
CA ARG A 119 1.94 -13.69 24.92
C ARG A 119 2.12 -12.70 26.08
N SER A 120 3.36 -12.38 26.43
CA SER A 120 3.64 -11.36 27.46
C SER A 120 3.05 -10.01 27.07
N THR A 121 3.23 -9.59 25.81
CA THR A 121 2.69 -8.32 25.31
C THR A 121 1.16 -8.30 25.27
N LEU A 122 0.50 -9.42 24.93
CA LEU A 122 -0.96 -9.52 24.94
C LEU A 122 -1.53 -9.39 26.36
N THR A 123 -0.82 -9.90 27.36
CA THR A 123 -1.21 -9.76 28.77
C THR A 123 -1.25 -8.29 29.19
N ASP A 124 -0.30 -7.47 28.72
CA ASP A 124 -0.26 -6.03 29.00
C ASP A 124 -1.48 -5.26 28.47
N ILE A 125 -2.18 -5.81 27.45
CA ILE A 125 -3.43 -5.28 26.91
C ILE A 125 -4.66 -6.08 27.35
N SER A 126 -4.55 -6.81 28.48
CA SER A 126 -5.63 -7.62 29.09
C SER A 126 -6.15 -8.77 28.21
N VAL A 127 -5.29 -9.33 27.36
CA VAL A 127 -5.58 -10.54 26.58
C VAL A 127 -4.67 -11.66 27.08
N GLU A 128 -5.26 -12.67 27.73
CA GLU A 128 -4.55 -13.83 28.26
C GLU A 128 -4.89 -15.09 27.44
N PRO A 129 -4.17 -15.36 26.33
CA PRO A 129 -4.52 -16.45 25.43
C PRO A 129 -4.06 -17.81 25.96
N ARG A 130 -4.94 -18.83 25.89
CA ARG A 130 -4.50 -20.24 25.99
C ARG A 130 -3.92 -20.69 24.65
N SER A 131 -4.62 -20.39 23.56
CA SER A 131 -4.14 -20.63 22.19
C SER A 131 -3.75 -19.31 21.52
N LEU A 132 -2.69 -19.35 20.72
CA LEU A 132 -2.20 -18.20 19.98
C LEU A 132 -1.83 -18.64 18.57
N HIS A 133 -2.57 -18.16 17.57
CA HIS A 133 -2.23 -18.31 16.17
C HIS A 133 -1.87 -16.96 15.58
N LEU A 134 -0.73 -16.92 14.89
CA LEU A 134 -0.22 -15.72 14.23
C LEU A 134 -0.17 -15.96 12.73
N ARG A 135 -0.76 -15.05 11.97
CA ARG A 135 -0.68 -15.07 10.51
C ARG A 135 -0.17 -13.73 9.99
N ARG A 136 0.95 -13.76 9.26
CA ARG A 136 1.42 -12.59 8.51
C ARG A 136 0.39 -12.25 7.42
N ARG A 137 -0.19 -11.05 7.47
CA ARG A 137 -1.13 -10.54 6.46
C ARG A 137 -0.44 -9.76 5.37
N SER A 138 0.55 -8.95 5.75
CA SER A 138 1.39 -8.24 4.81
C SER A 138 2.71 -7.85 5.47
N TYR A 139 3.74 -7.71 4.63
CA TYR A 139 4.99 -7.10 4.98
C TYR A 139 5.39 -6.20 3.81
N ARG A 140 5.89 -5.01 4.13
CA ARG A 140 6.49 -4.09 3.17
C ARG A 140 7.77 -3.62 3.82
N ALA A 141 8.89 -4.16 3.35
CA ALA A 141 10.25 -3.78 3.74
C ALA A 141 10.36 -2.28 4.05
N THR A 142 10.96 -1.96 5.20
CA THR A 142 11.21 -0.62 5.76
C THR A 142 9.99 0.25 6.07
N ARG A 143 8.77 -0.25 5.85
CA ARG A 143 7.54 0.57 5.88
C ARG A 143 6.56 0.11 6.93
N ARG A 144 6.12 -1.14 6.85
CA ARG A 144 5.13 -1.72 7.76
C ARG A 144 5.04 -3.23 7.66
N ALA A 145 4.53 -3.86 8.71
CA ALA A 145 3.98 -5.21 8.68
C ALA A 145 2.56 -5.19 9.27
N ALA A 146 1.71 -6.11 8.82
CA ALA A 146 0.42 -6.39 9.44
C ALA A 146 0.33 -7.88 9.74
N LEU A 147 -0.05 -8.22 10.96
CA LEU A 147 -0.24 -9.58 11.44
C LEU A 147 -1.65 -9.72 11.98
N GLU A 148 -2.22 -10.89 11.76
CA GLU A 148 -3.50 -11.32 12.33
C GLU A 148 -3.21 -12.23 13.50
N ILE A 149 -3.86 -11.94 14.62
CA ILE A 149 -3.75 -12.66 15.88
C ILE A 149 -5.11 -13.28 16.15
N THR A 150 -5.15 -14.60 16.26
CA THR A 150 -6.34 -15.33 16.67
C THR A 150 -6.01 -16.07 17.96
N THR A 151 -6.80 -15.83 18.99
CA THR A 151 -6.73 -16.52 20.28
C THR A 151 -8.05 -17.24 20.56
N ASP A 152 -8.15 -17.92 21.70
CA ASP A 152 -9.41 -18.49 22.18
C ASP A 152 -10.43 -17.44 22.65
N THR A 153 -10.00 -16.20 22.84
CA THR A 153 -10.81 -15.12 23.43
C THR A 153 -10.87 -13.84 22.60
N ALA A 154 -10.01 -13.69 21.58
CA ALA A 154 -9.88 -12.46 20.82
C ALA A 154 -9.44 -12.72 19.37
N HIS A 155 -9.87 -11.82 18.48
CA HIS A 155 -9.39 -11.71 17.10
C HIS A 155 -8.91 -10.27 16.89
N LEU A 156 -7.60 -10.11 16.67
CA LEU A 156 -6.94 -8.82 16.60
C LEU A 156 -6.09 -8.72 15.34
N TYR A 157 -5.87 -7.49 14.91
CA TYR A 157 -4.82 -7.15 13.98
C TYR A 157 -3.74 -6.37 14.69
N MET A 158 -2.50 -6.65 14.33
CA MET A 158 -1.33 -5.93 14.81
C MET A 158 -0.65 -5.27 13.62
N LYS A 159 -0.45 -3.96 13.71
CA LYS A 159 0.37 -3.23 12.74
C LYS A 159 1.70 -2.87 13.38
N VAL A 160 2.79 -3.21 12.69
CA VAL A 160 4.14 -2.78 13.03
C VAL A 160 4.54 -1.71 12.04
N LEU A 161 4.88 -0.53 12.55
CA LEU A 161 5.21 0.68 11.82
C LEU A 161 6.57 1.19 12.29
N GLN A 162 7.10 2.21 11.62
CA GLN A 162 8.20 3.00 12.16
C GLN A 162 7.76 3.64 13.49
N PRO A 163 8.59 3.65 14.55
CA PRO A 163 8.23 4.17 15.88
C PRO A 163 7.68 5.61 15.85
N SER A 164 8.18 6.45 14.96
CA SER A 164 7.73 7.84 14.80
C SER A 164 6.26 7.99 14.36
N LYS A 165 5.61 6.92 13.88
CA LYS A 165 4.23 6.95 13.34
C LYS A 165 3.19 6.37 14.29
N VAL A 166 3.57 5.45 15.16
CA VAL A 166 2.62 4.59 15.89
C VAL A 166 1.69 5.39 16.80
N LYS A 167 2.21 6.40 17.51
CA LYS A 167 1.42 7.22 18.45
C LYS A 167 0.28 7.94 17.74
N ARG A 168 0.57 8.56 16.60
CA ARG A 168 -0.44 9.25 15.79
C ARG A 168 -1.52 8.28 15.30
N VAL A 169 -1.12 7.10 14.79
CA VAL A 169 -2.08 6.11 14.30
C VAL A 169 -2.96 5.59 15.43
N HIS A 170 -2.39 5.38 16.63
CA HIS A 170 -3.14 5.00 17.82
C HIS A 170 -4.16 6.07 18.25
N GLU A 171 -3.75 7.33 18.32
CA GLU A 171 -4.63 8.44 18.68
C GLU A 171 -5.79 8.58 17.69
N LEU A 172 -5.51 8.44 16.40
CA LEU A 172 -6.53 8.48 15.35
C LEU A 172 -7.56 7.35 15.52
N HIS A 173 -7.13 6.11 15.76
CA HIS A 173 -8.06 5.01 16.01
C HIS A 173 -8.90 5.24 17.27
N ARG A 174 -8.31 5.79 18.34
CA ARG A 174 -9.05 6.14 19.56
C ARG A 174 -10.09 7.23 19.34
N GLU A 175 -9.75 8.27 18.58
CA GLU A 175 -10.66 9.36 18.25
C GLU A 175 -11.81 8.88 17.35
N LEU A 176 -11.49 8.21 16.25
CA LEU A 176 -12.47 7.86 15.23
C LEU A 176 -13.36 6.68 15.61
N SER A 177 -12.89 5.72 16.42
CA SER A 177 -13.74 4.59 16.86
C SER A 177 -14.90 5.00 17.78
N ALA A 178 -14.92 6.25 18.27
CA ALA A 178 -16.05 6.79 19.02
C ALA A 178 -17.23 7.20 18.13
N VAL A 179 -17.00 7.43 16.83
CA VAL A 179 -17.99 8.01 15.90
C VAL A 179 -18.13 7.26 14.58
N LEU A 180 -17.13 6.46 14.20
CA LEU A 180 -17.10 5.65 12.98
C LEU A 180 -16.90 4.16 13.32
N PRO A 181 -17.37 3.25 12.44
CA PRO A 181 -17.12 1.81 12.58
C PRO A 181 -15.67 1.48 12.15
N VAL A 182 -14.68 2.02 12.85
CA VAL A 182 -13.25 1.76 12.62
C VAL A 182 -12.67 0.88 13.74
N PRO A 183 -11.56 0.14 13.50
CA PRO A 183 -10.99 -0.73 14.52
C PRO A 183 -10.67 0.04 15.80
N ARG A 184 -11.12 -0.43 16.97
CA ARG A 184 -10.65 0.14 18.23
C ARG A 184 -9.19 -0.22 18.44
N SER A 185 -8.42 0.71 18.99
CA SER A 185 -7.05 0.40 19.41
C SER A 185 -7.03 -0.10 20.85
N HIS A 186 -6.48 -1.30 21.06
CA HIS A 186 -6.35 -1.92 22.38
C HIS A 186 -5.06 -1.51 23.12
N GLY A 187 -4.13 -0.87 22.43
CA GLY A 187 -2.86 -0.44 23.01
C GLY A 187 -1.76 -0.31 21.96
N LEU A 188 -0.59 0.16 22.39
CA LEU A 188 0.58 0.31 21.54
C LEU A 188 1.88 0.00 22.29
N LEU A 189 2.89 -0.51 21.58
CA LEU A 189 4.28 -0.55 22.04
C LEU A 189 5.07 0.53 21.33
N GLU A 190 5.31 1.65 22.01
CA GLU A 190 5.78 2.88 21.36
C GLU A 190 7.16 2.70 20.74
N LYS A 191 8.12 2.20 21.53
CA LYS A 191 9.49 1.96 21.09
C LYS A 191 9.58 0.91 19.97
N GLY A 192 8.66 -0.07 19.98
CA GLY A 192 8.58 -1.10 18.96
C GLY A 192 7.82 -0.69 17.71
N GLY A 193 7.10 0.44 17.74
CA GLY A 193 6.23 0.86 16.64
C GLY A 193 5.01 -0.05 16.42
N VAL A 194 4.48 -0.69 17.48
CA VAL A 194 3.40 -1.68 17.37
C VAL A 194 2.07 -1.11 17.85
N ILE A 195 0.99 -1.36 17.13
CA ILE A 195 -0.39 -1.06 17.56
C ILE A 195 -1.27 -2.30 17.42
N PHE A 196 -2.13 -2.53 18.42
CA PHE A 196 -3.12 -3.60 18.44
C PHE A 196 -4.50 -3.03 18.13
N LEU A 197 -5.19 -3.65 17.17
CA LEU A 197 -6.45 -3.20 16.61
C LEU A 197 -7.48 -4.32 16.67
N GLU A 198 -8.72 -3.98 17.01
CA GLU A 198 -9.87 -4.88 16.98
C GLU A 198 -10.09 -5.42 15.55
N ALA A 199 -10.39 -6.72 15.40
CA ALA A 199 -10.89 -7.23 14.13
C ALA A 199 -12.35 -6.80 13.93
N ILE A 200 -12.68 -6.34 12.72
CA ILE A 200 -14.06 -6.03 12.35
C ILE A 200 -14.59 -7.12 11.43
N ASP A 201 -15.81 -7.57 11.71
CA ASP A 201 -16.52 -8.54 10.90
C ASP A 201 -16.86 -8.00 9.50
N GLY A 202 -16.85 -8.89 8.52
CA GLY A 202 -17.28 -8.62 7.16
C GLY A 202 -16.20 -8.87 6.12
N LEU A 203 -16.62 -8.79 4.86
CA LEU A 203 -15.73 -8.93 3.72
C LEU A 203 -15.53 -7.57 3.05
N PRO A 204 -14.33 -7.28 2.51
CA PRO A 204 -14.14 -6.08 1.73
C PRO A 204 -14.99 -6.08 0.46
N ILE A 205 -15.48 -4.90 0.04
CA ILE A 205 -16.31 -4.73 -1.17
C ILE A 205 -15.70 -5.44 -2.39
N ARG A 206 -14.38 -5.35 -2.57
CA ARG A 206 -13.69 -6.04 -3.67
C ARG A 206 -13.97 -7.54 -3.70
N ARG A 207 -13.88 -8.20 -2.54
CA ARG A 207 -14.10 -9.65 -2.42
C ARG A 207 -15.55 -10.01 -2.67
N LEU A 208 -16.48 -9.16 -2.24
CA LEU A 208 -17.91 -9.35 -2.48
C LEU A 208 -18.22 -9.26 -3.98
N ILE A 209 -17.67 -8.29 -4.70
CA ILE A 209 -17.80 -8.19 -6.17
C ILE A 209 -17.20 -9.44 -6.84
N GLU A 210 -15.98 -9.83 -6.47
CA GLU A 210 -15.31 -11.02 -7.00
C GLU A 210 -16.13 -12.32 -6.78
N ASN A 211 -16.86 -12.39 -5.68
CA ASN A 211 -17.70 -13.55 -5.30
C ASN A 211 -19.16 -13.44 -5.78
N GLY A 212 -19.55 -12.34 -6.44
CA GLY A 212 -20.95 -12.10 -6.82
C GLY A 212 -21.92 -11.95 -5.63
N GLN A 213 -21.42 -11.45 -4.50
CA GLN A 213 -22.18 -11.24 -3.27
C GLN A 213 -22.72 -9.81 -3.17
N PRO A 214 -23.77 -9.56 -2.36
CA PRO A 214 -24.33 -8.23 -2.15
C PRO A 214 -23.27 -7.24 -1.64
N ILE A 215 -23.26 -6.05 -2.22
CA ILE A 215 -22.39 -4.92 -1.86
C ILE A 215 -23.22 -3.70 -1.44
N PRO A 216 -22.67 -2.77 -0.65
CA PRO A 216 -23.36 -1.53 -0.32
C PRO A 216 -23.58 -0.68 -1.57
N ASN A 217 -24.74 -0.02 -1.63
CA ASN A 217 -25.00 1.03 -2.61
C ASN A 217 -24.00 2.19 -2.39
N PRO A 218 -23.44 2.83 -3.43
CA PRO A 218 -22.64 4.04 -3.32
C PRO A 218 -23.16 5.12 -2.35
N ALA A 219 -24.48 5.30 -2.21
CA ALA A 219 -25.05 6.23 -1.24
C ALA A 219 -24.68 5.90 0.23
N GLN A 220 -24.51 4.61 0.57
CA GLN A 220 -24.01 4.20 1.90
C GLN A 220 -22.54 4.56 2.09
N LEU A 221 -21.75 4.59 1.02
CA LEU A 221 -20.35 5.01 1.07
C LEU A 221 -20.26 6.52 1.33
N LEU A 222 -21.10 7.31 0.66
CA LEU A 222 -21.20 8.74 0.93
C LEU A 222 -21.65 9.01 2.36
N ALA A 223 -22.66 8.29 2.86
CA ALA A 223 -23.11 8.42 4.25
C ALA A 223 -22.01 8.08 5.27
N LEU A 224 -21.18 7.07 4.99
CA LEU A 224 -20.01 6.74 5.80
C LEU A 224 -18.98 7.88 5.81
N LEU A 225 -18.65 8.44 4.64
CA LEU A 225 -17.70 9.55 4.52
C LEU A 225 -18.23 10.84 5.14
N ASP A 226 -19.52 11.12 5.01
CA ASP A 226 -20.18 12.27 5.66
C ASP A 226 -20.25 12.13 7.20
N SER A 227 -20.02 10.93 7.74
CA SER A 227 -19.95 10.68 9.18
C SER A 227 -18.59 11.03 9.80
N PHE A 228 -17.58 11.38 8.98
CA PHE A 228 -16.29 11.84 9.51
C PHE A 228 -16.46 13.14 10.30
N PRO A 229 -15.82 13.27 11.48
CA PRO A 229 -15.87 14.50 12.25
C PRO A 229 -15.15 15.66 11.55
N ALA A 230 -15.42 16.88 12.00
CA ALA A 230 -14.70 18.06 11.52
C ALA A 230 -13.18 17.92 11.79
N PRO A 231 -12.31 18.40 10.88
CA PRO A 231 -10.87 18.29 11.07
C PRO A 231 -10.40 19.13 12.27
N ALA A 232 -9.70 18.49 13.20
CA ALA A 232 -8.96 19.16 14.28
C ALA A 232 -7.55 19.61 13.85
N LYS A 233 -6.96 20.55 14.60
CA LYS A 233 -5.64 21.16 14.28
C LYS A 233 -4.48 20.16 14.23
N HIS A 234 -4.55 19.05 14.96
CA HIS A 234 -3.51 18.02 14.99
C HIS A 234 -3.59 17.06 13.79
N HIS A 235 -4.67 17.10 13.00
CA HIS A 235 -4.76 16.30 11.79
C HIS A 235 -3.83 16.83 10.72
N VAL A 236 -3.05 15.94 10.12
CA VAL A 236 -2.14 16.33 9.04
C VAL A 236 -2.90 16.44 7.73
N ARG A 237 -2.35 17.20 6.77
CA ARG A 237 -2.86 17.22 5.41
C ARG A 237 -2.56 15.91 4.67
N VAL A 238 -3.58 15.36 4.03
CA VAL A 238 -3.41 14.27 3.06
C VAL A 238 -2.78 14.84 1.80
N ALA A 239 -1.78 14.14 1.25
CA ALA A 239 -1.18 14.51 -0.01
C ALA A 239 -2.17 14.25 -1.15
N ASP A 240 -2.52 15.29 -1.90
CA ASP A 240 -3.37 15.16 -3.09
C ASP A 240 -2.64 14.30 -4.15
N PRO A 241 -3.27 13.26 -4.72
CA PRO A 241 -2.70 12.48 -5.81
C PRO A 241 -2.18 13.33 -6.98
N VAL A 242 -2.83 14.46 -7.28
CA VAL A 242 -2.41 15.37 -8.36
C VAL A 242 -1.02 15.93 -8.10
N GLY A 243 -0.70 16.30 -6.85
CA GLY A 243 0.63 16.77 -6.46
C GLY A 243 1.73 15.70 -6.55
N ARG A 244 1.37 14.44 -6.80
CA ARG A 244 2.30 13.31 -6.98
C ARG A 244 2.46 12.88 -8.44
N VAL A 245 1.70 13.46 -9.38
CA VAL A 245 1.71 13.08 -10.80
C VAL A 245 3.13 13.15 -11.39
N GLY A 246 3.85 14.26 -11.17
CA GLY A 246 5.22 14.43 -11.68
C GLY A 246 6.22 13.38 -11.17
N ASP A 247 6.08 12.94 -9.92
CA ASP A 247 6.93 11.87 -9.35
C ASP A 247 6.63 10.51 -10.00
N HIS A 248 5.35 10.21 -10.25
CA HIS A 248 4.95 8.97 -10.93
C HIS A 248 5.37 8.98 -12.40
N VAL A 249 5.19 10.10 -13.12
CA VAL A 249 5.68 10.25 -14.50
C VAL A 249 7.18 10.07 -14.55
N ARG A 250 7.95 10.67 -13.64
CA ARG A 250 9.41 10.47 -13.59
C ARG A 250 9.78 8.99 -13.46
N LEU A 251 9.17 8.28 -12.50
CA LEU A 251 9.40 6.85 -12.31
C LEU A 251 9.03 6.04 -13.55
N LEU A 252 7.85 6.26 -14.10
CA LEU A 252 7.34 5.49 -15.24
C LEU A 252 8.13 5.78 -16.51
N SER A 253 8.52 7.03 -16.76
CA SER A 253 9.39 7.40 -17.88
C SER A 253 10.80 6.83 -17.75
N THR A 254 11.31 6.68 -16.52
CA THR A 254 12.55 5.91 -16.31
C THR A 254 12.34 4.45 -16.69
N LEU A 255 11.23 3.84 -16.27
CA LEU A 255 10.93 2.41 -16.50
C LEU A 255 10.56 2.06 -17.95
N LEU A 256 9.87 2.95 -18.65
CA LEU A 256 9.37 2.80 -20.02
C LEU A 256 9.75 4.04 -20.85
N PRO A 257 11.03 4.20 -21.22
CA PRO A 257 11.51 5.38 -21.95
C PRO A 257 10.75 5.64 -23.26
N GLU A 258 10.29 4.59 -23.93
CA GLU A 258 9.50 4.68 -25.17
C GLU A 258 8.14 5.36 -24.99
N ALA A 259 7.60 5.38 -23.77
CA ALA A 259 6.34 6.05 -23.44
C ALA A 259 6.54 7.40 -22.72
N ALA A 260 7.79 7.85 -22.56
CA ALA A 260 8.12 9.03 -21.76
C ALA A 260 7.45 10.31 -22.28
N ASP A 261 7.51 10.56 -23.59
CA ASP A 261 6.90 11.76 -24.21
C ASP A 261 5.37 11.77 -24.03
N ARG A 262 4.74 10.60 -24.21
CA ARG A 262 3.31 10.40 -23.97
C ARG A 262 2.95 10.75 -22.53
N MET A 263 3.71 10.25 -21.55
CA MET A 263 3.46 10.49 -20.12
C MET A 263 3.78 11.92 -19.67
N ALA A 264 4.77 12.58 -20.28
CA ALA A 264 5.11 13.96 -19.95
C ALA A 264 3.91 14.90 -20.18
N SER A 265 3.15 14.68 -21.26
CA SER A 265 1.95 15.46 -21.56
C SER A 265 0.83 15.32 -20.51
N LEU A 266 0.83 14.22 -19.72
CA LEU A 266 -0.20 13.97 -18.71
C LEU A 266 -0.07 14.90 -17.49
N VAL A 267 1.13 15.41 -17.22
CA VAL A 267 1.37 16.29 -16.06
C VAL A 267 0.54 17.56 -16.16
N ASP A 268 0.54 18.19 -17.33
CA ASP A 268 -0.18 19.45 -17.55
C ASP A 268 -1.70 19.24 -17.72
N GLN A 269 -2.10 18.05 -18.18
CA GLN A 269 -3.52 17.70 -18.35
C GLN A 269 -4.21 17.35 -17.03
N ILE A 270 -3.45 16.84 -16.06
CA ILE A 270 -3.96 16.48 -14.73
C ILE A 270 -3.66 17.64 -13.77
N ALA A 271 -4.37 18.75 -13.97
CA ALA A 271 -4.31 19.92 -13.11
C ALA A 271 -5.69 20.18 -12.49
N VAL A 272 -5.73 20.44 -11.18
CA VAL A 272 -6.97 20.77 -10.46
C VAL A 272 -6.76 22.03 -9.61
N ASP A 273 -7.82 22.81 -9.42
CA ASP A 273 -7.83 23.84 -8.39
C ASP A 273 -8.00 23.17 -7.02
N HIS A 274 -6.92 23.15 -6.24
CA HIS A 274 -6.91 22.50 -4.93
C HIS A 274 -7.77 23.22 -3.89
N ASP A 275 -8.06 24.51 -4.09
CA ASP A 275 -8.80 25.35 -3.13
C ASP A 275 -10.31 25.37 -3.39
N ALA A 276 -10.78 24.70 -4.45
CA ALA A 276 -12.18 24.69 -4.86
C ALA A 276 -13.11 23.94 -3.88
N GLU A 277 -12.57 23.05 -3.04
CA GLU A 277 -13.35 22.27 -2.07
C GLU A 277 -12.91 22.56 -0.63
N PRO A 278 -13.86 22.67 0.32
CA PRO A 278 -13.53 22.91 1.71
C PRO A 278 -12.82 21.70 2.34
N ASP A 279 -11.93 22.01 3.28
CA ASP A 279 -11.21 21.03 4.08
C ASP A 279 -12.15 20.18 4.94
N ARG A 280 -11.95 18.86 4.86
CA ARG A 280 -12.62 17.86 5.68
C ARG A 280 -11.62 16.86 6.21
N LEU A 281 -12.02 16.11 7.24
CA LEU A 281 -11.32 14.88 7.58
C LEU A 281 -11.73 13.82 6.55
N ILE A 282 -10.74 13.22 5.90
CA ILE A 282 -10.91 12.18 4.87
C ILE A 282 -10.06 10.96 5.22
N HIS A 283 -10.37 9.80 4.66
CA HIS A 283 -9.60 8.57 4.84
C HIS A 283 -8.20 8.66 4.20
N GLY A 284 -8.10 9.25 3.02
CA GLY A 284 -6.83 9.45 2.29
C GLY A 284 -6.27 8.22 1.57
N ASP A 285 -7.01 7.10 1.59
CA ASP A 285 -6.73 5.87 0.83
C ASP A 285 -8.04 5.06 0.67
N PHE A 286 -9.16 5.76 0.44
CA PHE A 286 -10.48 5.14 0.40
C PHE A 286 -10.67 4.29 -0.86
N HIS A 287 -10.78 2.98 -0.69
CA HIS A 287 -10.93 2.07 -1.83
C HIS A 287 -11.62 0.75 -1.44
N THR A 288 -11.90 -0.10 -2.43
CA THR A 288 -12.76 -1.29 -2.29
C THR A 288 -12.28 -2.38 -1.30
N MET A 289 -11.05 -2.29 -0.78
CA MET A 289 -10.58 -3.19 0.28
C MET A 289 -10.73 -2.61 1.68
N GLN A 290 -10.99 -1.30 1.80
CA GLN A 290 -11.02 -0.61 3.08
C GLN A 290 -12.42 -0.56 3.70
N VAL A 291 -13.45 -0.82 2.91
CA VAL A 291 -14.84 -0.89 3.40
C VAL A 291 -15.23 -2.36 3.55
N LEU A 292 -15.48 -2.76 4.79
CA LEU A 292 -16.00 -4.08 5.14
C LEU A 292 -17.52 -4.07 5.12
N THR A 293 -18.10 -5.19 4.74
CA THR A 293 -19.55 -5.31 4.54
C THR A 293 -20.05 -6.67 5.01
N VAL A 294 -21.23 -6.65 5.64
CA VAL A 294 -22.01 -7.83 6.02
C VAL A 294 -23.41 -7.68 5.43
N GLY A 295 -23.84 -8.64 4.61
CA GLY A 295 -25.20 -8.64 4.04
C GLY A 295 -25.54 -7.41 3.19
N GLY A 296 -24.56 -6.77 2.55
CA GLY A 296 -24.75 -5.56 1.75
C GLY A 296 -24.82 -4.25 2.56
N ALA A 297 -24.62 -4.31 3.87
CA ALA A 297 -24.48 -3.13 4.73
C ALA A 297 -23.01 -2.94 5.15
N VAL A 298 -22.56 -1.68 5.20
CA VAL A 298 -21.23 -1.34 5.72
C VAL A 298 -21.13 -1.80 7.19
N SER A 299 -20.13 -2.62 7.48
CA SER A 299 -19.82 -3.09 8.83
C SER A 299 -18.56 -2.47 9.40
N GLY A 300 -17.65 -1.98 8.54
CA GLY A 300 -16.38 -1.42 9.00
C GLY A 300 -15.64 -0.59 7.97
N LEU A 301 -14.78 0.29 8.47
CA LEU A 301 -13.79 1.04 7.69
C LEU A 301 -12.40 0.79 8.28
N VAL A 302 -11.49 0.23 7.48
CA VAL A 302 -10.16 -0.22 7.93
C VAL A 302 -9.03 0.53 7.22
N ASP A 303 -7.80 0.40 7.74
CA ASP A 303 -6.58 1.07 7.24
C ASP A 303 -6.64 2.61 7.24
N ILE A 304 -7.20 3.20 8.30
CA ILE A 304 -7.30 4.65 8.47
C ILE A 304 -5.97 5.37 8.75
N ASP A 305 -4.81 4.70 8.67
CA ASP A 305 -3.49 5.28 8.98
C ASP A 305 -3.16 6.53 8.15
N THR A 306 -3.79 6.67 6.99
CA THR A 306 -3.64 7.79 6.05
C THR A 306 -4.62 8.94 6.30
N CYS A 307 -5.54 8.79 7.26
CA CYS A 307 -6.56 9.78 7.53
C CYS A 307 -5.94 11.14 7.89
N GLY A 308 -6.58 12.19 7.39
CA GLY A 308 -6.11 13.54 7.54
C GLY A 308 -7.01 14.56 6.86
N VAL A 309 -6.56 15.80 6.82
CA VAL A 309 -7.29 16.92 6.22
C VAL A 309 -7.13 16.89 4.70
N GLY A 310 -8.23 16.98 3.97
CA GLY A 310 -8.23 17.06 2.51
C GLY A 310 -9.62 17.33 1.93
N SER A 311 -9.69 17.43 0.61
CA SER A 311 -10.94 17.56 -0.14
C SER A 311 -11.67 16.23 -0.24
N HIS A 312 -13.00 16.25 -0.22
CA HIS A 312 -13.82 15.04 -0.23
C HIS A 312 -13.60 14.21 -1.51
N SER A 313 -13.42 14.87 -2.65
CA SER A 313 -13.21 14.17 -3.93
C SER A 313 -11.91 13.37 -4.00
N ILE A 314 -10.92 13.55 -3.09
CA ILE A 314 -9.72 12.70 -3.04
C ILE A 314 -10.11 11.23 -2.78
N ASP A 315 -10.97 10.98 -1.80
CA ASP A 315 -11.41 9.62 -1.46
C ASP A 315 -12.31 9.02 -2.54
N LEU A 316 -13.24 9.83 -3.08
CA LEU A 316 -14.13 9.40 -4.16
C LEU A 316 -13.34 9.06 -5.43
N ALA A 317 -12.33 9.87 -5.77
CA ALA A 317 -11.43 9.63 -6.89
C ALA A 317 -10.57 8.38 -6.69
N ALA A 318 -10.05 8.15 -5.48
CA ALA A 318 -9.29 6.95 -5.17
C ALA A 318 -10.14 5.68 -5.35
N TYR A 319 -11.40 5.74 -4.88
CA TYR A 319 -12.35 4.64 -5.04
C TYR A 319 -12.65 4.33 -6.51
N LEU A 320 -12.99 5.35 -7.30
CA LEU A 320 -13.28 5.22 -8.72
C LEU A 320 -12.05 4.80 -9.54
N GLY A 321 -10.90 5.40 -9.26
CA GLY A 321 -9.63 5.06 -9.89
C GLY A 321 -9.28 3.59 -9.69
N GLN A 322 -9.37 3.10 -8.46
CA GLN A 322 -9.13 1.68 -8.18
C GLN A 322 -10.16 0.76 -8.87
N LEU A 323 -11.45 1.10 -8.83
CA LEU A 323 -12.48 0.33 -9.54
C LEU A 323 -12.18 0.23 -11.03
N SER A 324 -11.76 1.33 -11.67
CA SER A 324 -11.47 1.36 -13.10
C SER A 324 -10.27 0.48 -13.46
N VAL A 325 -9.24 0.39 -12.60
CA VAL A 325 -8.13 -0.55 -12.79
C VAL A 325 -8.59 -2.01 -12.62
N LEU A 326 -9.46 -2.29 -11.65
CA LEU A 326 -10.03 -3.64 -11.44
C LEU A 326 -10.97 -4.05 -12.58
N ALA A 327 -11.54 -3.08 -13.29
CA ALA A 327 -12.38 -3.29 -14.47
C ALA A 327 -11.58 -3.56 -15.76
N LEU A 328 -10.25 -3.42 -15.77
CA LEU A 328 -9.44 -3.67 -16.98
C LEU A 328 -9.39 -5.16 -17.36
N ALA A 329 -9.38 -6.05 -16.36
CA ALA A 329 -9.15 -7.48 -16.60
C ALA A 329 -9.71 -8.36 -15.49
N GLY A 330 -9.89 -9.64 -15.81
CA GLY A 330 -10.34 -10.67 -14.88
C GLY A 330 -11.85 -10.94 -14.94
N LYS A 331 -12.26 -12.05 -14.32
CA LYS A 331 -13.64 -12.57 -14.42
C LYS A 331 -14.70 -11.60 -13.88
N ALA A 332 -14.33 -10.79 -12.89
CA ALA A 332 -15.23 -9.83 -12.24
C ALA A 332 -15.20 -8.44 -12.88
N ALA A 333 -14.43 -8.22 -13.96
CA ALA A 333 -14.32 -6.91 -14.61
C ALA A 333 -15.68 -6.29 -14.98
N PRO A 334 -16.64 -7.02 -15.58
CA PRO A 334 -17.97 -6.45 -15.86
C PRO A 334 -18.73 -5.99 -14.61
N ALA A 335 -18.55 -6.68 -13.48
CA ALA A 335 -19.18 -6.32 -12.21
C ALA A 335 -18.54 -5.07 -11.60
N PHE A 336 -17.21 -4.92 -11.70
CA PHE A 336 -16.52 -3.69 -11.34
C PHE A 336 -16.96 -2.51 -12.22
N SER A 337 -17.09 -2.69 -13.53
CA SER A 337 -17.61 -1.66 -14.44
C SER A 337 -19.05 -1.26 -14.12
N ALA A 338 -19.92 -2.23 -13.84
CA ALA A 338 -21.31 -1.95 -13.46
C ALA A 338 -21.40 -1.14 -12.17
N HIS A 339 -20.64 -1.52 -11.13
CA HIS A 339 -20.59 -0.77 -9.88
C HIS A 339 -19.95 0.62 -10.05
N GLY A 340 -18.88 0.70 -10.85
CA GLY A 340 -18.20 1.95 -11.18
C GLY A 340 -19.11 2.99 -11.83
N ARG A 341 -20.00 2.57 -12.76
CA ARG A 341 -21.00 3.46 -13.37
C ARG A 341 -21.98 4.04 -12.35
N VAL A 342 -22.49 3.20 -11.45
CA VAL A 342 -23.42 3.65 -10.40
C VAL A 342 -22.72 4.56 -9.40
N ALA A 343 -21.50 4.21 -8.98
CA ALA A 343 -20.71 5.01 -8.07
C ALA A 343 -20.35 6.38 -8.67
N LEU A 344 -19.91 6.42 -9.93
CA LEU A 344 -19.58 7.67 -10.61
C LEU A 344 -20.80 8.60 -10.70
N ALA A 345 -21.96 8.07 -11.10
CA ALA A 345 -23.18 8.86 -11.21
C ALA A 345 -23.65 9.44 -9.86
N GLU A 346 -23.47 8.69 -8.77
CA GLU A 346 -23.78 9.15 -7.42
C GLU A 346 -22.76 10.22 -6.94
N PHE A 347 -21.47 9.99 -7.21
CA PHE A 347 -20.40 10.89 -6.75
C PHE A 347 -20.37 12.21 -7.53
N ASP A 348 -20.76 12.21 -8.82
CA ASP A 348 -20.93 13.41 -9.64
C ASP A 348 -21.94 14.40 -9.06
N GLN A 349 -22.90 13.93 -8.25
CA GLN A 349 -23.85 14.81 -7.56
C GLN A 349 -23.26 15.46 -6.31
N ARG A 350 -22.11 14.98 -5.82
CA ARG A 350 -21.53 15.39 -4.53
C ARG A 350 -20.36 16.36 -4.66
N VAL A 351 -19.59 16.24 -5.72
CA VAL A 351 -18.36 17.00 -5.98
C VAL A 351 -18.32 17.44 -7.44
N ASP A 352 -17.41 18.36 -7.78
CA ASP A 352 -17.25 18.77 -9.18
C ASP A 352 -16.87 17.55 -10.07
N PRO A 353 -17.68 17.22 -11.09
CA PRO A 353 -17.47 16.04 -11.93
C PRO A 353 -16.14 16.05 -12.68
N SER A 354 -15.63 17.23 -13.08
CA SER A 354 -14.35 17.35 -13.79
C SER A 354 -13.18 17.12 -12.85
N VAL A 355 -13.19 17.78 -11.68
CA VAL A 355 -12.16 17.61 -10.63
C VAL A 355 -12.09 16.15 -10.17
N LEU A 356 -13.24 15.49 -9.97
CA LEU A 356 -13.31 14.08 -9.58
C LEU A 356 -12.59 13.17 -10.59
N ARG A 357 -12.82 13.39 -11.89
CA ARG A 357 -12.21 12.60 -12.97
C ARG A 357 -10.71 12.87 -13.10
N LEU A 358 -10.26 14.10 -12.97
CA LEU A 358 -8.83 14.44 -12.99
C LEU A 358 -8.08 13.87 -11.78
N ARG A 359 -8.67 13.92 -10.58
CA ARG A 359 -8.12 13.23 -9.40
C ARG A 359 -8.12 11.71 -9.58
N ALA A 360 -9.14 11.14 -10.22
CA ALA A 360 -9.17 9.70 -10.54
C ALA A 360 -8.05 9.33 -11.54
N ALA A 361 -7.82 10.18 -12.54
CA ALA A 361 -6.69 10.05 -13.48
C ALA A 361 -5.34 10.05 -12.73
N ALA A 362 -5.14 11.01 -11.82
CA ALA A 362 -3.95 11.08 -10.97
C ALA A 362 -3.76 9.82 -10.11
N HIS A 363 -4.85 9.30 -9.54
CA HIS A 363 -4.82 8.08 -8.73
C HIS A 363 -4.46 6.85 -9.59
N VAL A 364 -5.07 6.68 -10.76
CA VAL A 364 -4.75 5.59 -11.70
C VAL A 364 -3.29 5.66 -12.15
N LEU A 365 -2.75 6.86 -12.39
CA LEU A 365 -1.34 7.03 -12.72
C LEU A 365 -0.43 6.54 -11.59
N GLY A 366 -0.77 6.82 -10.33
CA GLY A 366 -0.07 6.24 -9.18
C GLY A 366 -0.14 4.71 -9.17
N LEU A 367 -1.32 4.15 -9.49
CA LEU A 367 -1.50 2.70 -9.62
C LEU A 367 -0.74 2.11 -10.82
N ALA A 368 -0.41 2.88 -11.86
CA ALA A 368 0.37 2.43 -13.01
C ALA A 368 1.80 2.01 -12.65
N THR A 369 2.31 2.43 -11.49
CA THR A 369 3.60 1.95 -10.92
C THR A 369 3.51 0.55 -10.32
N GLY A 370 2.28 0.07 -10.06
CA GLY A 370 1.98 -1.19 -9.38
C GLY A 370 2.56 -2.43 -10.06
N PRO A 371 2.37 -2.64 -11.38
CA PRO A 371 2.84 -3.85 -12.07
C PRO A 371 4.35 -4.05 -11.93
N PHE A 372 5.15 -2.99 -12.13
CA PHE A 372 6.59 -3.04 -11.88
C PHE A 372 6.89 -3.31 -10.41
N ARG A 373 6.24 -2.58 -9.48
CA ARG A 373 6.49 -2.74 -8.05
C ARG A 373 6.30 -4.18 -7.54
N VAL A 374 5.39 -4.95 -8.11
CA VAL A 374 5.16 -6.35 -7.71
C VAL A 374 5.71 -7.36 -8.74
N GLN A 375 6.51 -6.88 -9.69
CA GLN A 375 7.17 -7.67 -10.74
C GLN A 375 6.22 -8.61 -11.48
N GLU A 376 5.05 -8.11 -11.90
CA GLU A 376 4.14 -8.88 -12.75
C GLU A 376 4.84 -9.32 -14.04
N ALA A 377 4.55 -10.52 -14.54
CA ALA A 377 5.23 -11.06 -15.72
C ALA A 377 5.09 -10.16 -16.96
N ALA A 378 3.92 -9.55 -17.15
CA ALA A 378 3.62 -8.59 -18.22
C ALA A 378 3.55 -7.15 -17.68
N TRP A 379 4.41 -6.80 -16.70
CA TRP A 379 4.33 -5.48 -16.08
C TRP A 379 4.40 -4.29 -17.06
N PRO A 380 5.17 -4.29 -18.17
CA PRO A 380 5.19 -3.17 -19.10
C PRO A 380 3.82 -2.92 -19.72
N ASP A 381 3.20 -3.97 -20.27
CA ASP A 381 1.89 -3.92 -20.91
C ASP A 381 0.80 -3.52 -19.91
N ASN A 382 0.81 -4.14 -18.71
CA ASN A 382 -0.13 -3.80 -17.64
C ASN A 382 0.01 -2.35 -17.15
N THR A 383 1.21 -1.78 -17.20
CA THR A 383 1.45 -0.36 -16.92
C THR A 383 0.91 0.51 -18.05
N LEU A 384 1.17 0.16 -19.32
CA LEU A 384 0.68 0.90 -20.49
C LEU A 384 -0.87 0.90 -20.57
N ASP A 385 -1.52 -0.20 -20.21
CA ASP A 385 -2.99 -0.28 -20.12
C ASP A 385 -3.55 0.69 -19.07
N ARG A 386 -2.86 0.84 -17.94
CA ARG A 386 -3.22 1.82 -16.90
C ARG A 386 -2.96 3.24 -17.37
N ILE A 387 -1.89 3.51 -18.14
CA ILE A 387 -1.67 4.82 -18.78
C ILE A 387 -2.78 5.14 -19.77
N ALA A 388 -3.21 4.18 -20.60
CA ALA A 388 -4.35 4.38 -21.50
C ALA A 388 -5.66 4.66 -20.71
N LEU A 389 -5.81 4.06 -19.52
CA LEU A 389 -6.94 4.36 -18.63
C LEU A 389 -6.86 5.77 -18.02
N VAL A 390 -5.66 6.28 -17.71
CA VAL A 390 -5.47 7.69 -17.30
C VAL A 390 -6.00 8.65 -18.37
N GLU A 391 -5.65 8.41 -19.64
CA GLU A 391 -6.10 9.23 -20.77
C GLU A 391 -7.63 9.19 -20.95
N ARG A 392 -8.26 8.03 -20.70
CA ARG A 392 -9.73 7.94 -20.69
C ARG A 392 -10.35 8.78 -19.59
N TRP A 393 -9.78 8.79 -18.38
CA TRP A 393 -10.25 9.66 -17.30
C TRP A 393 -10.11 11.15 -17.65
N ILE A 394 -8.99 11.55 -18.26
CA ILE A 394 -8.78 12.94 -18.73
C ILE A 394 -9.82 13.32 -19.80
N THR A 395 -10.04 12.45 -20.78
CA THR A 395 -11.03 12.67 -21.85
C THR A 395 -12.43 12.79 -21.26
N SER A 396 -12.77 11.90 -20.32
CA SER A 396 -14.05 11.93 -19.62
C SER A 396 -14.21 13.19 -18.77
N ALA A 397 -13.13 13.79 -18.24
CA ALA A 397 -13.21 15.05 -17.50
C ALA A 397 -13.69 16.21 -18.38
N ALA A 398 -13.27 16.24 -19.65
CA ALA A 398 -13.70 17.26 -20.61
C ALA A 398 -15.17 17.11 -21.04
N GLY A 399 -15.67 15.86 -21.14
CA GLY A 399 -17.04 15.56 -21.54
C GLY A 399 -18.03 15.36 -20.38
N THR A 400 -17.53 15.18 -19.15
CA THR A 400 -18.28 14.77 -17.96
C THR A 400 -19.18 13.55 -18.19
N ASP A 401 -18.63 12.51 -18.82
CA ASP A 401 -19.37 11.28 -19.16
C ASP A 401 -18.96 10.07 -18.29
N ALA A 402 -19.57 8.91 -18.52
CA ALA A 402 -19.22 7.65 -17.83
C ALA A 402 -18.44 6.68 -18.74
N SER A 403 -17.81 7.16 -19.81
CA SER A 403 -17.16 6.34 -20.83
C SER A 403 -16.03 5.46 -20.28
N VAL A 404 -15.45 5.83 -19.13
CA VAL A 404 -14.35 5.10 -18.50
C VAL A 404 -14.73 3.69 -18.02
N PHE A 405 -16.02 3.45 -17.77
CA PHE A 405 -16.56 2.16 -17.32
C PHE A 405 -17.44 1.46 -18.37
N ASN A 406 -17.41 1.91 -19.63
CA ASN A 406 -18.16 1.31 -20.73
C ASN A 406 -17.40 0.19 -21.43
#